data_AF-A0ABD7QS98-F1
#
_entry.id   AF-A0ABD7QS98-F1
#
_cell.length_a   1.000
_cell.length_b   1.000
_cell.length_c   1.000
_cell.angle_alpha   90.00
_cell.angle_beta   90.00
_cell.angle_gamma   90.00
#
_symmetry.space_group_name_H-M   'P 1'
#
loop_
_entity.id
_entity.type
_entity.pdbx_description
1 polymer ?
#
loop_
_entity_poly.entity_id
_entity_poly.type
_entity_poly.pdbx_seq_one_letter_code
_entity_poly.pdbx_strand_id
1 'polypeptide(L)'
;MSRFGMPLDAAALDFASVTQLRDDTQIAWGELTAAKSHMYSPSLGAAFPDYTVFPDPTRPDRLYVFRSVPRSLDTHKPIHVGTRTLGAALEWIDATEPVWRFEVGTDLDPLDPDGDRLSPSLAVWTGPIVDAAFVPAAGGHGNLRGRIVFRNQLSDRTNIGDEDPGLLPHPKIILEQHPSCREWTLRSGPQMPSELHESGADLRTLDDVLTWAVPWLAAAADLPYALEVQSFVVSTRGPGHPLTVRVW
;
A
#
# COMPACT_ATOMS: atom_id res chain seq x y z
N MET A 1 -29.20 -1.95 -8.72
CA MET A 1 -29.23 -3.01 -9.75
C MET A 1 -27.79 -3.44 -10.01
N SER A 2 -27.35 -4.56 -9.44
CA SER A 2 -25.97 -5.04 -9.64
C SER A 2 -25.91 -5.87 -10.91
N ARG A 3 -25.17 -5.40 -11.92
CA ARG A 3 -24.77 -6.24 -13.06
C ARG A 3 -23.48 -6.96 -12.66
N PHE A 4 -23.60 -8.08 -11.97
CA PHE A 4 -22.46 -8.98 -11.77
C PHE A 4 -22.18 -9.69 -13.11
N GLY A 5 -21.42 -9.04 -13.98
CA GLY A 5 -20.70 -9.75 -15.03
C GLY A 5 -19.64 -10.64 -14.38
N MET A 6 -19.36 -11.80 -14.97
CA MET A 6 -18.19 -12.58 -14.57
C MET A 6 -16.93 -11.73 -14.73
N PRO A 7 -15.99 -11.74 -13.76
CA PRO A 7 -14.72 -11.03 -13.89
C PRO A 7 -13.98 -11.46 -15.16
N LEU A 8 -13.30 -10.51 -15.80
CA LEU A 8 -12.40 -10.79 -16.91
C LEU A 8 -11.14 -11.48 -16.39
N ASP A 9 -10.64 -12.48 -17.10
CA ASP A 9 -9.40 -13.16 -16.74
C ASP A 9 -8.19 -12.28 -17.08
N ALA A 10 -7.35 -11.98 -16.08
CA ALA A 10 -6.11 -11.22 -16.26
C ALA A 10 -5.15 -11.90 -17.25
N ALA A 11 -5.15 -13.22 -17.35
CA ALA A 11 -4.31 -13.96 -18.30
C ALA A 11 -4.69 -13.69 -19.76
N ALA A 12 -5.95 -13.33 -20.02
CA ALA A 12 -6.46 -13.03 -21.35
C ALA A 12 -6.47 -11.52 -21.67
N LEU A 13 -6.15 -10.66 -20.70
CA LEU A 13 -6.29 -9.21 -20.82
C LEU A 13 -4.94 -8.54 -21.10
N ASP A 14 -4.78 -8.01 -22.32
CA ASP A 14 -3.62 -7.22 -22.70
C ASP A 14 -3.65 -5.81 -22.06
N PHE A 15 -2.48 -5.25 -21.74
CA PHE A 15 -2.37 -3.88 -21.23
C PHE A 15 -3.04 -2.85 -22.15
N ALA A 16 -2.97 -3.05 -23.47
CA ALA A 16 -3.60 -2.15 -24.44
C ALA A 16 -5.14 -2.10 -24.28
N SER A 17 -5.76 -3.21 -23.90
CA SER A 17 -7.21 -3.32 -23.73
C SER A 17 -7.71 -2.64 -22.44
N VAL A 18 -6.84 -2.46 -21.43
CA VAL A 18 -7.20 -1.81 -20.16
C VAL A 18 -7.79 -0.41 -20.36
N THR A 19 -7.25 0.35 -21.32
CA THR A 19 -7.73 1.71 -21.63
C THR A 19 -9.15 1.75 -22.19
N GLN A 20 -9.65 0.62 -22.71
CA GLN A 20 -10.98 0.49 -23.31
C GLN A 20 -12.02 -0.06 -22.33
N LEU A 21 -11.58 -0.60 -21.20
CA LEU A 21 -12.47 -1.10 -20.16
C LEU A 21 -13.14 0.05 -19.42
N ARG A 22 -14.38 -0.18 -18.98
CA ARG A 22 -15.08 0.75 -18.10
C ARG A 22 -14.47 0.69 -16.70
N ASP A 23 -14.54 1.79 -15.98
CA ASP A 23 -14.24 1.77 -14.55
C ASP A 23 -15.15 0.75 -13.84
N ASP A 24 -14.65 0.23 -12.72
CA ASP A 24 -15.25 -0.84 -11.93
C ASP A 24 -15.36 -2.21 -12.62
N THR A 25 -14.86 -2.35 -13.85
CA THR A 25 -14.75 -3.66 -14.52
C THR A 25 -13.91 -4.59 -13.65
N GLN A 26 -14.51 -5.72 -13.24
CA GLN A 26 -13.83 -6.71 -12.41
C GLN A 26 -12.89 -7.56 -13.25
N ILE A 27 -11.66 -7.72 -12.77
CA ILE A 27 -10.60 -8.52 -13.36
C ILE A 27 -10.15 -9.52 -12.31
N ALA A 28 -10.08 -10.80 -12.66
CA ALA A 28 -9.67 -11.88 -11.77
C ALA A 28 -8.30 -12.44 -12.16
N TRP A 29 -7.54 -12.86 -11.15
CA TRP A 29 -6.31 -13.62 -11.30
C TRP A 29 -6.17 -14.55 -10.09
N GLY A 30 -6.22 -15.86 -10.31
CA GLY A 30 -6.31 -16.84 -9.22
C GLY A 30 -7.56 -16.60 -8.37
N GLU A 31 -7.38 -16.47 -7.05
CA GLU A 31 -8.45 -16.14 -6.09
C GLU A 31 -8.64 -14.64 -5.88
N LEU A 32 -7.80 -13.81 -6.52
CA LEU A 32 -7.81 -12.37 -6.37
C LEU A 32 -8.71 -11.71 -7.42
N THR A 33 -9.36 -10.61 -7.03
CA THR A 33 -10.14 -9.76 -7.92
C THR A 33 -9.76 -8.31 -7.71
N ALA A 34 -9.63 -7.57 -8.81
CA ALA A 34 -9.44 -6.13 -8.81
C ALA A 34 -10.49 -5.46 -9.68
N ALA A 35 -10.94 -4.28 -9.27
CA ALA A 35 -11.73 -3.40 -10.10
C ALA A 35 -10.77 -2.52 -10.92
N LYS A 36 -11.08 -2.27 -12.20
CA LYS A 36 -10.40 -1.21 -12.93
C LYS A 36 -10.70 0.15 -12.26
N SER A 37 -9.67 0.91 -11.96
CA SER A 37 -9.78 2.26 -11.38
C SER A 37 -8.88 3.25 -12.14
N HIS A 38 -8.94 4.51 -11.73
CA HIS A 38 -7.91 5.49 -12.07
C HIS A 38 -6.84 5.45 -10.98
N MET A 39 -5.65 4.95 -11.33
CA MET A 39 -4.52 4.85 -10.41
C MET A 39 -3.77 6.17 -10.42
N TYR A 40 -4.32 7.19 -9.79
CA TYR A 40 -3.53 8.39 -9.46
C TYR A 40 -2.75 8.08 -8.19
N SER A 41 -1.46 7.75 -8.37
CA SER A 41 -0.39 7.75 -7.35
C SER A 41 -0.72 8.57 -6.09
N PRO A 42 -0.32 8.12 -4.89
CA PRO A 42 -1.14 7.67 -3.73
C PRO A 42 -2.23 8.65 -3.20
N SER A 43 -2.81 9.50 -4.05
CA SER A 43 -3.56 10.69 -3.62
C SER A 43 -4.91 10.38 -2.95
N LEU A 44 -5.25 9.09 -2.83
CA LEU A 44 -6.39 8.59 -2.05
C LEU A 44 -5.99 7.95 -0.71
N GLY A 45 -4.75 8.17 -0.26
CA GLY A 45 -4.30 7.75 1.08
C GLY A 45 -4.10 6.25 1.24
N ALA A 46 -4.20 5.44 0.17
CA ALA A 46 -3.95 4.00 0.24
C ALA A 46 -2.45 3.67 0.32
N ALA A 47 -2.12 2.51 0.90
CA ALA A 47 -0.75 2.03 0.91
C ALA A 47 -0.16 1.87 -0.50
N PHE A 48 1.10 2.24 -0.64
CA PHE A 48 1.80 2.20 -1.91
C PHE A 48 2.04 0.77 -2.40
N PRO A 49 1.92 0.50 -3.71
CA PRO A 49 2.25 -0.80 -4.29
C PRO A 49 3.75 -1.08 -4.22
N ASP A 50 4.14 -2.34 -4.19
CA ASP A 50 5.56 -2.74 -4.26
C ASP A 50 6.11 -2.63 -5.68
N TYR A 51 5.24 -2.91 -6.66
CA TYR A 51 5.55 -2.85 -8.07
C TYR A 51 4.48 -2.08 -8.83
N THR A 52 4.93 -1.29 -9.80
CA THR A 52 4.05 -0.77 -10.85
C THR A 52 4.59 -1.24 -12.20
N VAL A 53 3.71 -1.79 -13.02
CA VAL A 53 4.06 -2.37 -14.32
C VAL A 53 3.42 -1.56 -15.44
N PHE A 54 4.21 -1.27 -16.47
CA PHE A 54 3.79 -0.56 -17.68
C PHE A 54 4.21 -1.33 -18.93
N PRO A 55 3.43 -1.27 -20.03
CA PRO A 55 3.88 -1.82 -21.30
C PRO A 55 5.03 -0.98 -21.89
N ASP A 56 6.03 -1.64 -22.48
CA ASP A 56 7.07 -0.93 -23.24
C ASP A 56 6.46 -0.32 -24.52
N PRO A 57 6.52 1.00 -24.73
CA PRO A 57 5.92 1.64 -25.90
C PRO A 57 6.66 1.29 -27.20
N THR A 58 7.93 0.88 -27.11
CA THR A 58 8.80 0.58 -28.25
C THR A 58 8.87 -0.91 -28.60
N ARG A 59 8.52 -1.79 -27.66
CA ARG A 59 8.67 -3.25 -27.83
C ARG A 59 7.44 -4.03 -27.39
N PRO A 60 6.78 -4.77 -28.31
CA PRO A 60 5.51 -5.43 -28.02
C PRO A 60 5.60 -6.67 -27.12
N ASP A 61 6.81 -7.15 -26.84
CA ASP A 61 7.15 -8.34 -26.04
C ASP A 61 7.64 -8.00 -24.61
N ARG A 62 7.68 -6.71 -24.26
CA ARG A 62 8.29 -6.24 -23.00
C ARG A 62 7.36 -5.44 -22.12
N LEU A 63 7.59 -5.60 -20.81
CA LEU A 63 7.00 -4.76 -19.77
C LEU A 63 8.13 -4.12 -18.97
N TYR A 64 7.89 -2.91 -18.49
CA TYR A 64 8.72 -2.27 -17.48
C TYR A 64 8.12 -2.50 -16.11
N VAL A 65 8.91 -3.11 -15.22
CA VAL A 65 8.55 -3.25 -13.82
C VAL A 65 9.34 -2.23 -13.02
N PHE A 66 8.62 -1.34 -12.35
CA PHE A 66 9.16 -0.35 -11.44
C PHE A 66 8.95 -0.85 -10.02
N ARG A 67 10.04 -0.95 -9.26
CA ARG A 67 9.94 -1.21 -7.82
C ARG A 67 9.71 0.11 -7.10
N SER A 68 8.64 0.20 -6.32
CA SER A 68 8.32 1.44 -5.61
C SER A 68 9.26 1.72 -4.44
N VAL A 69 9.99 0.72 -3.93
CA VAL A 69 10.83 0.87 -2.73
C VAL A 69 12.23 0.26 -2.91
N PRO A 70 13.31 1.06 -2.73
CA PRO A 70 13.32 2.53 -2.80
C PRO A 70 13.13 2.95 -4.27
N ARG A 71 12.29 3.96 -4.58
CA ARG A 71 12.27 4.59 -5.91
C ARG A 71 13.66 5.20 -6.17
N SER A 72 14.58 4.43 -6.72
CA SER A 72 15.49 5.02 -7.69
C SER A 72 14.79 4.93 -9.03
N LEU A 73 14.61 6.08 -9.69
CA LEU A 73 14.21 6.14 -11.10
C LEU A 73 15.13 5.26 -11.99
N ASP A 74 16.30 4.90 -11.47
CA ASP A 74 17.30 4.00 -12.05
C ASP A 74 17.02 2.49 -11.91
N THR A 75 15.97 2.05 -11.20
CA THR A 75 15.66 0.62 -11.02
C THR A 75 14.38 0.16 -11.73
N HIS A 76 14.22 0.55 -12.99
CA HIS A 76 13.28 -0.15 -13.87
C HIS A 76 13.98 -1.36 -14.48
N LYS A 77 13.39 -2.54 -14.33
CA LYS A 77 13.87 -3.75 -15.01
C LYS A 77 12.94 -4.05 -16.18
N PRO A 78 13.41 -3.94 -17.43
CA PRO A 78 12.65 -4.46 -18.55
C PRO A 78 12.57 -5.99 -18.39
N ILE A 79 11.36 -6.52 -18.41
CA ILE A 79 11.11 -7.96 -18.39
C ILE A 79 10.53 -8.38 -19.74
N HIS A 80 10.93 -9.57 -20.17
CA HIS A 80 10.40 -10.19 -21.38
C HIS A 80 9.33 -11.21 -20.96
N VAL A 81 8.09 -10.98 -21.37
CA VAL A 81 6.94 -11.81 -20.97
C VAL A 81 6.31 -12.59 -22.13
N GLY A 82 6.80 -12.40 -23.36
CA GLY A 82 6.24 -13.04 -24.56
C GLY A 82 4.90 -12.44 -24.99
N THR A 83 3.95 -12.30 -24.06
CA THR A 83 2.67 -11.60 -24.22
C THR A 83 2.48 -10.57 -23.10
N ARG A 84 2.07 -9.35 -23.45
CA ARG A 84 1.86 -8.25 -22.50
C ARG A 84 0.46 -8.29 -21.88
N THR A 85 0.14 -9.42 -21.28
CA THR A 85 -1.10 -9.58 -20.51
C THR A 85 -0.85 -9.20 -19.05
N LEU A 86 -1.92 -8.82 -18.36
CA LEU A 86 -1.87 -8.56 -16.91
C LEU A 86 -1.44 -9.83 -16.15
N GLY A 87 -1.95 -11.00 -16.57
CA GLY A 87 -1.62 -12.28 -15.96
C GLY A 87 -0.13 -12.62 -16.07
N ALA A 88 0.50 -12.39 -17.23
CA ALA A 88 1.94 -12.64 -17.39
C ALA A 88 2.81 -11.73 -16.50
N ALA A 89 2.37 -10.49 -16.28
CA ALA A 89 3.02 -9.59 -15.33
C ALA A 89 2.87 -10.07 -13.89
N LEU A 90 1.67 -10.49 -13.49
CA LEU A 90 1.38 -11.01 -12.15
C LEU A 90 2.15 -12.30 -11.88
N GLU A 91 2.18 -13.25 -12.83
CA GLU A 91 2.97 -14.49 -12.72
C GLU A 91 4.47 -14.22 -12.54
N TRP A 92 5.01 -13.25 -13.28
CA TRP A 92 6.43 -12.87 -13.13
C TRP A 92 6.71 -12.30 -11.75
N ILE A 93 5.83 -11.45 -11.22
CA ILE A 93 5.98 -10.86 -9.88
C ILE A 93 5.80 -11.93 -8.80
N ASP A 94 4.78 -12.78 -8.91
CA ASP A 94 4.45 -13.84 -7.95
C ASP A 94 5.59 -14.86 -7.80
N ALA A 95 6.31 -15.14 -8.89
CA ALA A 95 7.51 -15.97 -8.87
C ALA A 95 8.66 -15.37 -8.04
N THR A 96 8.63 -14.07 -7.73
CA THR A 96 9.61 -13.40 -6.87
C THR A 96 9.14 -13.26 -5.42
N GLU A 97 7.88 -12.85 -5.23
CA GLU A 97 7.23 -12.70 -3.93
C GLU A 97 5.71 -12.83 -4.13
N PRO A 98 4.98 -13.55 -3.24
CA PRO A 98 3.57 -13.83 -3.45
C PRO A 98 2.74 -12.55 -3.65
N VAL A 99 1.90 -12.54 -4.68
CA VAL A 99 0.97 -11.45 -4.94
C VAL A 99 -0.24 -11.60 -4.02
N TRP A 100 -0.57 -10.52 -3.31
CA TRP A 100 -1.74 -10.49 -2.43
C TRP A 100 -2.86 -9.61 -2.93
N ARG A 101 -2.51 -8.48 -3.55
CA ARG A 101 -3.47 -7.56 -4.14
C ARG A 101 -2.86 -6.99 -5.39
N PHE A 102 -3.72 -6.72 -6.36
CA PHE A 102 -3.36 -5.95 -7.52
C PHE A 102 -4.47 -4.94 -7.83
N GLU A 103 -4.11 -3.93 -8.59
CA GLU A 103 -5.03 -2.92 -9.09
C GLU A 103 -4.66 -2.60 -10.54
N VAL A 104 -5.68 -2.37 -11.36
CA VAL A 104 -5.53 -2.20 -12.80
C VAL A 104 -6.11 -0.86 -13.16
N GLY A 105 -5.41 -0.10 -13.99
CA GLY A 105 -5.87 1.23 -14.32
C GLY A 105 -4.97 1.94 -15.31
N THR A 106 -4.97 3.26 -15.20
CA THR A 106 -4.07 4.15 -15.92
C THR A 106 -3.35 5.01 -14.90
N ASP A 107 -2.05 5.21 -15.10
CA ASP A 107 -1.20 6.08 -14.29
C ASP A 107 -0.32 6.93 -15.23
N LEU A 108 0.35 7.95 -14.68
CA LEU A 108 1.33 8.74 -15.40
C LEU A 108 2.45 7.82 -15.90
N ASP A 109 2.75 7.93 -17.18
CA ASP A 109 3.79 7.13 -17.82
C ASP A 109 5.15 7.57 -17.28
N PRO A 110 5.87 6.68 -16.56
CA PRO A 110 7.14 7.03 -15.95
C PRO A 110 8.26 7.27 -16.98
N LEU A 111 8.03 6.91 -18.24
CA LEU A 111 8.96 7.12 -19.36
C LEU A 111 8.60 8.33 -20.21
N ASP A 112 7.56 9.08 -19.84
CA ASP A 112 7.20 10.32 -20.53
C ASP A 112 7.98 11.51 -19.96
N PRO A 113 8.87 12.15 -20.75
CA PRO A 113 9.69 13.25 -20.26
C PRO A 113 8.88 14.50 -19.89
N ASP A 114 7.71 14.66 -20.50
CA ASP A 114 6.82 15.80 -20.25
C ASP A 114 5.91 15.56 -19.02
N GLY A 115 5.76 14.30 -18.59
CA GLY A 115 5.02 13.92 -17.38
C GLY A 115 3.50 14.02 -17.50
N ASP A 116 2.98 14.15 -18.72
CA ASP A 116 1.56 14.40 -18.98
C ASP A 116 0.84 13.20 -19.62
N ARG A 117 1.59 12.24 -20.16
CA ARG A 117 1.05 11.03 -20.80
C ARG A 117 0.56 10.04 -19.75
N LEU A 118 -0.68 9.58 -19.90
CA LEU A 118 -1.20 8.43 -19.19
C LEU A 118 -0.92 7.14 -19.94
N SER A 119 -0.56 6.08 -19.21
CA SER A 119 -0.30 4.74 -19.74
C SER A 119 -1.07 3.71 -18.92
N PRO A 120 -1.59 2.63 -19.54
CA PRO A 120 -2.19 1.53 -18.78
C PRO A 120 -1.15 0.93 -17.85
N SER A 121 -1.56 0.68 -16.62
CA SER A 121 -0.67 0.27 -15.55
C SER A 121 -1.29 -0.83 -14.71
N LEU A 122 -0.42 -1.54 -13.99
CA LEU A 122 -0.77 -2.56 -13.02
C LEU A 122 0.02 -2.28 -11.75
N ALA A 123 -0.68 -1.97 -10.65
CA ALA A 123 -0.09 -1.83 -9.33
C ALA A 123 -0.21 -3.16 -8.58
N VAL A 124 0.87 -3.58 -7.90
CA VAL A 124 0.92 -4.89 -7.24
C VAL A 124 1.49 -4.77 -5.84
N TRP A 125 0.79 -5.37 -4.88
CA TRP A 125 1.20 -5.51 -3.48
C TRP A 125 1.55 -6.96 -3.21
N THR A 126 2.73 -7.17 -2.65
CA THR A 126 3.35 -8.49 -2.48
C THR A 126 3.79 -8.72 -1.04
N GLY A 127 4.03 -9.99 -0.73
CA GLY A 127 4.66 -10.41 0.51
C GLY A 127 3.71 -10.90 1.58
N PRO A 128 4.25 -11.32 2.74
CA PRO A 128 3.44 -11.82 3.83
C PRO A 128 2.57 -10.71 4.41
N ILE A 129 1.36 -11.10 4.81
CA ILE A 129 0.41 -10.19 5.45
C ILE A 129 -0.01 -10.76 6.79
N VAL A 130 -0.07 -9.87 7.77
CA VAL A 130 -0.51 -10.19 9.12
C VAL A 130 -1.68 -9.29 9.46
N ASP A 131 -2.76 -9.87 9.97
CA ASP A 131 -3.87 -9.07 10.50
C ASP A 131 -3.43 -8.35 11.78
N ALA A 132 -3.76 -7.06 11.92
CA ALA A 132 -3.48 -6.26 13.10
C ALA A 132 -4.04 -6.89 14.39
N ALA A 133 -5.14 -7.66 14.31
CA ALA A 133 -5.71 -8.38 15.43
C ALA A 133 -4.81 -9.51 15.96
N PHE A 134 -3.84 -9.98 15.14
CA PHE A 134 -2.88 -11.02 15.54
C PHE A 134 -1.52 -10.46 15.98
N VAL A 135 -1.29 -9.15 15.84
CA VAL A 135 -0.06 -8.50 16.33
C VAL A 135 -0.28 -8.05 17.77
N PRO A 136 0.47 -8.56 18.76
CA PRO A 136 0.32 -8.10 20.15
C PRO A 136 0.63 -6.61 20.29
N ALA A 137 -0.08 -5.91 21.18
CA ALA A 137 0.23 -4.51 21.52
C ALA A 137 1.42 -4.39 22.49
N ALA A 138 1.91 -5.49 23.03
CA ALA A 138 2.90 -5.52 24.12
C ALA A 138 3.93 -6.62 23.91
N GLY A 139 5.13 -6.42 24.46
CA GLY A 139 6.19 -7.42 24.45
C GLY A 139 7.08 -7.35 23.21
N GLY A 140 8.03 -8.29 23.15
CA GLY A 140 8.99 -8.38 22.05
C GLY A 140 8.37 -8.99 20.81
N HIS A 141 8.47 -8.29 19.69
CA HIS A 141 7.98 -8.77 18.39
C HIS A 141 9.06 -9.51 17.63
N GLY A 142 8.64 -10.48 16.80
CA GLY A 142 9.51 -11.00 15.75
C GLY A 142 9.86 -9.90 14.75
N ASN A 143 10.73 -10.22 13.79
CA ASN A 143 10.97 -9.31 12.67
C ASN A 143 9.69 -9.24 11.83
N LEU A 144 8.91 -8.18 12.00
CA LEU A 144 7.76 -7.91 11.15
C LEU A 144 8.27 -7.69 9.73
N ARG A 145 7.85 -8.54 8.81
CA ARG A 145 8.14 -8.45 7.39
C ARG A 145 6.83 -8.43 6.63
N GLY A 146 6.79 -7.69 5.52
CA GLY A 146 5.60 -7.56 4.69
C GLY A 146 4.71 -6.42 5.14
N ARG A 147 3.42 -6.67 5.35
CA ARG A 147 2.40 -5.64 5.62
C ARG A 147 1.41 -6.08 6.70
N ILE A 148 0.73 -5.10 7.27
CA ILE A 148 -0.35 -5.28 8.24
C ILE A 148 -1.69 -4.95 7.59
N VAL A 149 -2.71 -5.76 7.82
CA VAL A 149 -4.09 -5.42 7.46
C VAL A 149 -4.85 -4.97 8.70
N PHE A 150 -5.53 -3.83 8.61
CA PHE A 150 -6.41 -3.28 9.63
C PHE A 150 -7.75 -2.93 8.98
N ARG A 151 -8.83 -3.66 9.32
CA ARG A 151 -10.20 -3.40 8.81
C ARG A 151 -10.27 -3.23 7.28
N ASN A 152 -9.63 -4.15 6.55
CA ASN A 152 -9.48 -4.15 5.08
C ASN A 152 -8.56 -3.06 4.50
N GLN A 153 -7.95 -2.21 5.35
CA GLN A 153 -6.91 -1.28 4.94
C GLN A 153 -5.55 -1.94 5.08
N LEU A 154 -4.76 -1.87 4.01
CA LEU A 154 -3.41 -2.40 3.98
C LEU A 154 -2.44 -1.31 4.46
N SER A 155 -1.46 -1.69 5.27
CA SER A 155 -0.33 -0.83 5.62
C SER A 155 0.64 -0.70 4.45
N ASP A 156 1.45 0.35 4.47
CA ASP A 156 2.73 0.38 3.75
C ASP A 156 3.67 -0.72 4.27
N ARG A 157 4.76 -1.06 3.56
CA ARG A 157 5.64 -2.14 4.07
C ARG A 157 6.20 -1.77 5.44
N THR A 158 6.26 -2.78 6.29
CA THR A 158 6.84 -2.66 7.61
C THR A 158 8.30 -2.23 7.54
N ASN A 159 8.72 -1.37 8.46
CA ASN A 159 10.11 -0.88 8.60
C ASN A 159 10.62 0.01 7.45
N ILE A 160 9.74 0.54 6.59
CA ILE A 160 10.11 1.61 5.66
C ILE A 160 10.48 2.88 6.45
N GLY A 161 11.49 3.65 6.02
CA GLY A 161 11.94 4.89 6.67
C GLY A 161 11.11 6.13 6.29
N ASP A 162 11.27 7.25 7.01
CA ASP A 162 10.62 8.53 6.69
C ASP A 162 11.10 9.13 5.34
N GLU A 163 12.30 8.75 4.90
CA GLU A 163 12.90 9.19 3.63
C GLU A 163 12.41 8.37 2.43
N ASP A 164 11.46 7.46 2.63
CA ASP A 164 10.93 6.68 1.52
C ASP A 164 10.11 7.58 0.59
N PRO A 165 10.48 7.68 -0.69
CA PRO A 165 9.80 8.53 -1.66
C PRO A 165 8.34 8.12 -1.92
N GLY A 166 7.94 6.92 -1.46
CA GLY A 166 6.56 6.44 -1.42
C GLY A 166 5.84 6.74 -0.11
N LEU A 167 6.24 7.71 0.70
CA LEU A 167 5.44 8.18 1.84
C LEU A 167 5.24 9.68 1.71
N LEU A 168 4.05 10.15 2.13
CA LEU A 168 3.88 11.58 2.36
C LEU A 168 4.93 12.01 3.40
N PRO A 169 5.56 13.19 3.24
CA PRO A 169 6.81 13.50 3.95
C PRO A 169 6.66 13.55 5.47
N HIS A 170 5.44 13.70 5.99
CA HIS A 170 5.20 13.79 7.43
C HIS A 170 3.93 13.04 7.84
N PRO A 171 4.02 12.07 8.77
CA PRO A 171 2.84 11.46 9.36
C PRO A 171 2.06 12.50 10.17
N LYS A 172 0.75 12.31 10.29
CA LYS A 172 -0.10 13.13 11.15
C LYS A 172 -0.03 12.69 12.60
N ILE A 173 0.02 11.38 12.83
CA ILE A 173 0.06 10.79 14.17
C ILE A 173 1.17 9.74 14.24
N ILE A 174 1.85 9.72 15.39
CA ILE A 174 2.88 8.73 15.72
C ILE A 174 2.44 8.03 17.01
N LEU A 175 2.33 6.70 16.95
CA LEU A 175 2.03 5.83 18.08
C LEU A 175 3.31 5.08 18.47
N GLU A 176 3.70 5.16 19.73
CA GLU A 176 4.92 4.55 20.25
C GLU A 176 4.57 3.57 21.37
N GLN A 177 4.97 2.32 21.19
CA GLN A 177 4.81 1.29 22.20
C GLN A 177 5.82 1.52 23.33
N HIS A 178 5.35 1.51 24.57
CA HIS A 178 6.26 1.53 25.71
C HIS A 178 6.90 0.12 25.89
N PRO A 179 8.23 0.00 26.08
CA PRO A 179 8.93 -1.30 26.09
C PRO A 179 8.49 -2.27 27.20
N SER A 180 8.02 -1.74 28.33
CA SER A 180 7.86 -2.50 29.57
C SER A 180 6.41 -2.69 30.03
N CYS A 181 5.45 -2.06 29.36
CA CYS A 181 4.03 -2.08 29.75
C CYS A 181 3.15 -2.14 28.50
N ARG A 182 1.87 -2.52 28.67
CA ARG A 182 0.86 -2.49 27.58
C ARG A 182 0.39 -1.05 27.29
N GLU A 183 1.28 -0.09 27.45
CA GLU A 183 1.00 1.31 27.28
C GLU A 183 1.52 1.78 25.93
N TRP A 184 0.75 2.65 25.32
CA TRP A 184 1.07 3.31 24.07
C TRP A 184 0.94 4.81 24.26
N THR A 185 1.91 5.55 23.74
CA THR A 185 1.83 7.00 23.65
C THR A 185 1.50 7.40 22.23
N LEU A 186 0.51 8.26 22.08
CA LEU A 186 0.18 8.92 20.83
C LEU A 186 0.75 10.33 20.88
N ARG A 187 1.41 10.75 19.80
CA ARG A 187 1.83 12.14 19.61
C ARG A 187 1.52 12.65 18.22
N SER A 188 1.33 13.96 18.11
CA SER A 188 1.28 14.66 16.82
C SER A 188 2.57 14.46 16.03
N GLY A 189 2.42 14.37 14.72
CA GLY A 189 3.55 14.45 13.80
C GLY A 189 4.11 15.86 13.64
N PRO A 190 5.28 16.01 13.01
CA PRO A 190 6.07 17.26 13.03
C PRO A 190 5.40 18.49 12.40
N GLN A 191 4.39 18.31 11.55
CA GLN A 191 3.72 19.39 10.82
C GLN A 191 2.27 19.62 11.25
N MET A 192 1.84 18.99 12.33
CA MET A 192 0.48 19.18 12.82
C MET A 192 0.34 20.53 13.53
N PRO A 193 -0.75 21.27 13.28
CA PRO A 193 -0.97 22.59 13.88
C PRO A 193 -1.26 22.53 15.38
N SER A 194 -1.69 21.37 15.88
CA SER A 194 -2.01 21.13 17.29
C SER A 194 -1.11 20.06 17.89
N GLU A 195 -0.55 20.33 19.07
CA GLU A 195 0.13 19.33 19.89
C GLU A 195 -0.90 18.43 20.56
N LEU A 196 -0.86 17.15 20.20
CA LEU A 196 -1.70 16.11 20.75
C LEU A 196 -0.77 15.11 21.43
N HIS A 197 -1.06 14.81 22.68
CA HIS A 197 -0.31 13.83 23.47
C HIS A 197 -1.27 13.05 24.34
N GLU A 198 -1.40 11.76 24.06
CA GLU A 198 -2.36 10.89 24.73
C GLU A 198 -1.70 9.56 25.09
N SER A 199 -2.20 8.92 26.15
CA SER A 199 -1.72 7.61 26.59
C SER A 199 -2.86 6.61 26.63
N GLY A 200 -2.65 5.46 25.99
CA GLY A 200 -3.58 4.34 25.98
C GLY A 200 -3.02 3.18 26.80
N ALA A 201 -3.82 2.65 27.71
CA ALA A 201 -3.48 1.48 28.52
C ALA A 201 -4.42 0.30 28.19
N ASP A 202 -4.00 -0.91 28.60
CA ASP A 202 -4.77 -2.15 28.45
C ASP A 202 -5.09 -2.59 27.01
N LEU A 203 -4.39 -2.01 26.03
CA LEU A 203 -4.45 -2.42 24.63
C LEU A 203 -3.79 -3.80 24.47
N ARG A 204 -4.45 -4.73 23.77
CA ARG A 204 -3.99 -6.12 23.66
C ARG A 204 -3.35 -6.41 22.31
N THR A 205 -3.86 -5.78 21.26
CA THR A 205 -3.47 -6.01 19.88
C THR A 205 -3.19 -4.69 19.15
N LEU A 206 -2.50 -4.76 18.02
CA LEU A 206 -2.28 -3.61 17.16
C LEU A 206 -3.63 -3.09 16.60
N ASP A 207 -4.62 -3.95 16.41
CA ASP A 207 -5.99 -3.52 16.08
C ASP A 207 -6.59 -2.62 17.17
N ASP A 208 -6.43 -2.99 18.45
CA ASP A 208 -6.88 -2.14 19.57
C ASP A 208 -6.16 -0.78 19.56
N VAL A 209 -4.85 -0.78 19.28
CA VAL A 209 -4.02 0.43 19.23
C VAL A 209 -4.47 1.36 18.10
N LEU A 210 -4.66 0.82 16.89
CA LEU A 210 -5.13 1.59 15.74
C LEU A 210 -6.57 2.08 15.96
N THR A 211 -7.44 1.24 16.52
CA THR A 211 -8.81 1.62 16.88
C THR A 211 -8.86 2.74 17.91
N TRP A 212 -8.01 2.68 18.94
CA TRP A 212 -7.87 3.73 19.94
C TRP A 212 -7.38 5.05 19.33
N ALA A 213 -6.52 5.00 18.31
CA ALA A 213 -5.98 6.18 17.64
C ALA A 213 -6.99 6.90 16.72
N VAL A 214 -8.01 6.20 16.20
CA VAL A 214 -8.95 6.74 15.19
C VAL A 214 -9.59 8.09 15.58
N PRO A 215 -10.17 8.28 16.79
CA PRO A 215 -10.79 9.54 17.17
C PRO A 215 -9.82 10.73 17.14
N TRP A 216 -8.53 10.47 17.34
CA TRP A 216 -7.49 11.49 17.40
C TRP A 216 -7.03 11.93 16.01
N LEU A 217 -7.26 11.13 14.95
CA LEU A 217 -6.95 11.54 13.58
C LEU A 217 -7.78 12.75 13.15
N ALA A 218 -9.06 12.76 13.49
CA ALA A 218 -9.95 13.89 13.24
C ALA A 218 -9.52 15.14 14.01
N ALA A 219 -9.17 14.97 15.29
CA ALA A 219 -8.68 16.05 16.14
C ALA A 219 -7.36 16.63 15.64
N ALA A 220 -6.42 15.79 15.23
CA ALA A 220 -5.16 16.22 14.65
C ALA A 220 -5.39 17.04 13.38
N ALA A 221 -6.28 16.57 12.49
CA ALA A 221 -6.59 17.24 11.22
C ALA A 221 -7.47 18.50 11.36
N ASP A 222 -7.91 18.87 12.56
CA ASP A 222 -8.89 19.95 12.81
C ASP A 222 -10.18 19.79 11.98
N LEU A 223 -10.66 18.55 11.88
CA LEU A 223 -11.87 18.21 11.12
C LEU A 223 -13.04 17.87 12.04
N PRO A 224 -14.27 18.32 11.72
CA PRO A 224 -15.45 18.09 12.55
C PRO A 224 -16.05 16.67 12.40
N TYR A 225 -15.38 15.78 11.64
CA TYR A 225 -15.85 14.43 11.34
C TYR A 225 -14.74 13.41 11.54
N ALA A 226 -15.11 12.18 11.89
CA ALA A 226 -14.18 11.07 12.09
C ALA A 226 -13.43 10.76 10.78
N LEU A 227 -12.11 10.54 10.90
CA LEU A 227 -11.27 10.06 9.82
C LEU A 227 -10.99 8.57 10.01
N GLU A 228 -10.84 7.85 8.89
CA GLU A 228 -10.34 6.48 8.89
C GLU A 228 -8.82 6.47 8.71
N VAL A 229 -8.17 5.41 9.20
CA VAL A 229 -6.76 5.14 8.91
C VAL A 229 -6.67 4.70 7.44
N GLN A 230 -6.13 5.54 6.58
CA GLN A 230 -6.00 5.23 5.14
C GLN A 230 -4.62 4.65 4.81
N SER A 231 -3.55 5.27 5.32
CA SER A 231 -2.16 4.80 5.18
C SER A 231 -1.47 4.83 6.53
N PHE A 232 -0.73 3.76 6.80
CA PHE A 232 0.08 3.64 8.00
C PHE A 232 1.29 2.73 7.75
N VAL A 233 2.36 2.96 8.52
CA VAL A 233 3.56 2.14 8.53
C VAL A 233 3.78 1.64 9.95
N VAL A 234 4.05 0.35 10.08
CA VAL A 234 4.50 -0.26 11.33
C VAL A 234 6.00 -0.51 11.24
N SER A 235 6.76 0.04 12.18
CA SER A 235 8.21 -0.10 12.24
C SER A 235 8.66 -0.68 13.57
N THR A 236 9.75 -1.44 13.55
CA THR A 236 10.50 -1.88 14.72
C THR A 236 12.00 -1.75 14.43
N ARG A 237 12.79 -1.44 15.45
CA ARG A 237 14.26 -1.37 15.30
C ARG A 237 14.93 -2.75 15.19
N GLY A 238 14.16 -3.81 15.43
CA GLY A 238 14.62 -5.19 15.34
C GLY A 238 13.79 -6.12 16.22
N PRO A 239 14.07 -7.43 16.19
CA PRO A 239 13.38 -8.39 17.05
C PRO A 239 13.47 -7.97 18.53
N GLY A 240 12.34 -7.99 19.24
CA GLY A 240 12.27 -7.61 20.65
C GLY A 240 12.21 -6.11 20.93
N HIS A 241 12.34 -5.24 19.92
CA HIS A 241 12.18 -3.80 20.09
C HIS A 241 10.72 -3.36 20.03
N PRO A 242 10.37 -2.25 20.72
CA PRO A 242 9.03 -1.69 20.65
C PRO A 242 8.63 -1.30 19.22
N LEU A 243 7.34 -1.39 18.95
CA LEU A 243 6.75 -0.94 17.70
C LEU A 243 6.56 0.58 17.71
N THR A 244 6.68 1.15 16.52
CA THR A 244 6.22 2.49 16.20
C THR A 244 5.25 2.39 15.05
N VAL A 245 4.10 3.04 15.17
CA VAL A 245 3.14 3.19 14.07
C VAL A 245 3.12 4.65 13.66
N ARG A 246 3.28 4.90 12.37
CA ARG A 246 3.08 6.22 11.76
C ARG A 246 1.82 6.17 10.92
N VAL A 247 0.95 7.17 11.05
CA VAL A 247 -0.33 7.25 10.34
C VAL A 247 -0.41 8.58 9.59
N TRP A 248 -0.85 8.53 8.34
CA TRP A 248 -0.99 9.68 7.44
C TRP A 248 -2.46 10.06 7.20
#